data_AF-A0A967FFE7-F1
#
_entry.id   AF-A0A967FFE7-F1
#
_cell.length_a   1.000
_cell.length_b   1.000
_cell.length_c   1.000
_cell.angle_alpha   90.00
_cell.angle_beta   90.00
_cell.angle_gamma   90.00
#
_symmetry.space_group_name_H-M   'P 1'
#
loop_
_entity.id
_entity.type
_entity.pdbx_description
1 polymer ?
#
loop_
_entity_poly.entity_id
_entity_poly.type
_entity_poly.pdbx_seq_one_letter_code
_entity_poly.pdbx_strand_id
1 'polypeptide(L)' 'MKRICLFTVLFVFAGATVWGAGYNYIEAEDLLQRLQKNEELVLLDIQVEEEYQKHHIEGAVATYAYPVN' A
#
# COMPACT_ATOMS: atom_id res chain seq x y z
N MET A 1 -13.85 -16.74 -40.36
CA MET A 1 -14.82 -16.93 -39.26
C MET A 1 -14.23 -17.68 -38.06
N LYS A 2 -13.56 -18.83 -38.23
CA LYS A 2 -12.94 -19.59 -37.12
C LYS A 2 -11.81 -18.84 -36.36
N ARG A 3 -11.04 -17.99 -37.05
CA ARG A 3 -9.95 -17.20 -36.44
C ARG A 3 -10.45 -16.03 -35.58
N ILE A 4 -11.59 -15.44 -35.93
CA ILE A 4 -12.20 -14.32 -35.18
C ILE A 4 -12.82 -14.85 -33.87
N CYS A 5 -13.44 -16.03 -33.89
CA CYS A 5 -13.88 -16.71 -32.67
C CYS A 5 -12.72 -17.03 -31.71
N LEU A 6 -11.54 -17.40 -32.23
CA LEU A 6 -10.38 -17.75 -31.40
C LEU A 6 -9.82 -16.53 -30.62
N PHE A 7 -9.77 -15.36 -31.26
CA PHE A 7 -9.34 -14.12 -30.59
C PHE A 7 -10.34 -13.65 -29.52
N THR A 8 -11.63 -13.91 -29.71
CA THR A 8 -12.66 -13.51 -28.75
C THR A 8 -12.63 -14.39 -27.49
N VAL A 9 -12.30 -15.68 -27.63
CA VAL A 9 -12.13 -16.61 -26.49
C VAL A 9 -10.88 -16.27 -25.66
N LEU A 10 -9.81 -15.78 -26.29
CA LEU A 10 -8.58 -15.41 -25.59
C LEU A 10 -8.72 -14.15 -24.72
N PHE A 11 -9.60 -13.23 -25.12
CA PHE A 11 -9.81 -11.96 -24.40
C PHE A 11 -10.65 -12.13 -23.11
N VAL A 12 -11.44 -13.21 -23.01
CA VAL A 12 -12.30 -13.48 -21.84
C VAL A 12 -11.52 -14.02 -20.64
N PHE A 13 -10.30 -14.55 -20.83
CA PHE A 13 -9.47 -15.06 -19.74
C PHE A 13 -8.58 -14.00 -19.06
N ALA A 14 -8.53 -12.77 -19.57
CA ALA A 14 -7.69 -11.70 -19.01
C ALA A 14 -8.34 -10.93 -17.84
N GLY A 15 -9.54 -11.33 -17.41
CA GLY A 15 -10.20 -10.76 -16.24
C GLY A 15 -9.74 -11.41 -14.95
N ALA A 16 -8.47 -11.22 -14.56
CA ALA A 16 -8.09 -11.49 -13.18
C ALA A 16 -8.78 -10.44 -12.30
N THR A 17 -9.90 -10.82 -11.69
CA THR A 17 -10.55 -10.03 -10.65
C THR A 17 -9.58 -9.92 -9.48
N VAL A 18 -8.87 -8.80 -9.35
CA VAL A 18 -8.14 -8.46 -8.13
C VAL A 18 -9.19 -8.13 -7.08
N TRP A 19 -9.75 -9.17 -6.46
CA TRP A 19 -10.59 -9.03 -5.28
C TRP A 19 -9.71 -9.27 -4.07
N GLY A 20 -9.24 -8.17 -3.49
CA GLY A 20 -8.50 -8.17 -2.24
C GLY A 20 -8.72 -6.86 -1.53
N ALA A 21 -9.73 -6.80 -0.67
CA ALA A 21 -9.81 -5.80 0.40
C ALA A 21 -8.76 -6.18 1.47
N GLY A 22 -7.49 -6.11 1.08
CA GLY A 22 -6.35 -6.49 1.91
C GLY A 22 -5.35 -5.35 1.98
N TYR A 23 -4.57 -5.32 3.06
CA TYR A 23 -3.48 -4.38 3.22
C TYR A 23 -2.20 -4.97 2.66
N ASN A 24 -1.36 -4.13 2.05
CA ASN A 24 0.00 -4.50 1.68
C ASN A 24 0.91 -4.16 2.85
N TYR A 25 1.26 -5.18 3.64
CA TYR A 25 2.17 -5.03 4.75
C TYR A 25 3.62 -4.97 4.25
N ILE A 26 4.46 -4.27 5.01
CA ILE A 26 5.91 -4.18 4.82
C ILE A 26 6.57 -4.42 6.18
N GLU A 27 7.73 -5.07 6.17
CA GLU A 27 8.52 -5.27 7.38
C GLU A 27 9.28 -4.00 7.77
N ALA A 28 9.61 -3.86 9.06
CA ALA A 28 10.33 -2.69 9.57
C ALA A 28 11.72 -2.51 8.92
N GLU A 29 12.42 -3.62 8.66
CA GLU A 29 13.73 -3.62 8.00
C GLU A 29 13.63 -3.11 6.56
N ASP A 30 12.59 -3.51 5.83
CA ASP A 30 12.38 -3.05 4.45
C ASP A 30 12.07 -1.55 4.43
N LEU A 31 11.26 -1.05 5.36
CA LEU A 31 11.02 0.39 5.50
C LEU A 31 12.31 1.16 5.80
N LEU A 32 13.14 0.65 6.72
CA LEU A 32 14.42 1.25 7.06
C LEU A 32 15.34 1.36 5.83
N GLN A 33 15.41 0.31 5.01
CA GLN A 33 16.21 0.31 3.79
C GLN A 33 15.74 1.36 2.77
N ARG A 34 14.43 1.57 2.63
CA ARG A 34 13.88 2.60 1.74
C ARG A 34 14.21 4.02 2.22
N LEU A 35 14.09 4.24 3.54
CA LEU A 35 14.48 5.51 4.16
C LEU A 35 15.97 5.80 3.93
N GLN A 36 16.85 4.82 4.17
CA GLN A 36 18.30 4.96 3.95
C GLN A 36 18.66 5.23 2.48
N LYS A 37 17.90 4.69 1.54
CA LYS A 37 18.05 4.95 0.10
C LYS A 37 17.49 6.29 -0.35
N ASN A 38 16.85 7.06 0.53
CA ASN A 38 16.13 8.29 0.20
C ASN A 38 15.11 8.07 -0.94
N GLU A 39 14.43 6.94 -0.92
CA GLU A 39 13.34 6.69 -1.86
C GLU A 39 12.20 7.70 -1.65
N GLU A 40 11.56 8.12 -2.74
CA GLU A 40 10.41 9.02 -2.67
C GLU A 40 9.21 8.28 -2.06
N LEU A 41 8.91 8.58 -0.80
CA LEU A 41 7.82 7.96 -0.04
C LEU A 41 7.13 8.99 0.85
N VAL A 42 5.83 8.76 1.09
CA VAL A 42 5.04 9.51 2.07
C VAL A 42 4.68 8.56 3.20
N LEU A 43 5.11 8.89 4.42
CA LEU A 43 4.81 8.13 5.61
C LEU A 43 3.69 8.84 6.40
N LEU A 44 2.59 8.14 6.64
CA LEU A 44 1.46 8.63 7.43
C LEU A 44 1.45 7.97 8.80
N ASP A 45 1.44 8.77 9.84
CA ASP A 45 1.32 8.31 11.22
C ASP A 45 -0.10 8.58 11.74
N ILE A 46 -0.77 7.53 12.22
CA ILE A 46 -2.15 7.56 12.72
C ILE A 46 -2.22 7.47 14.24
N GLN A 47 -1.09 7.46 14.94
CA GLN A 47 -1.05 7.42 16.40
C GLN A 47 -1.81 8.60 17.02
N VAL A 48 -2.24 8.42 18.27
CA VAL A 48 -2.76 9.54 19.07
C VAL A 48 -1.67 10.59 19.24
N GLU A 49 -2.09 11.86 19.35
CA GLU A 49 -1.18 13.01 19.35
C GLU A 49 -0.08 12.89 20.41
N GLU A 50 -0.43 12.49 21.64
CA GLU A 50 0.54 12.32 22.72
C GLU A 50 1.66 11.34 22.37
N GLU A 51 1.35 10.22 21.70
CA GLU A 51 2.34 9.21 21.35
C GLU A 51 3.22 9.67 20.19
N TYR A 52 2.64 10.30 19.16
CA TYR A 52 3.42 10.91 18.08
C TYR A 52 4.43 11.94 18.62
N GLN A 53 4.05 12.76 19.59
CA GLN A 53 4.97 13.75 20.19
C GLN A 53 6.11 13.09 21.00
N LYS A 54 5.89 11.91 21.59
CA LYS A 54 6.92 11.17 22.32
C LYS A 54 7.88 10.44 21.40
N HIS A 55 7.36 9.80 20.36
CA HIS A 55 8.11 9.03 19.38
C HIS A 55 7.36 8.94 18.06
N HIS A 56 8.08 9.12 16.95
CA HIS A 56 7.59 8.88 15.60
C HIS A 56 8.79 8.67 14.67
N ILE A 57 8.55 8.11 13.50
CA ILE A 57 9.56 8.03 12.44
C ILE A 57 9.74 9.44 11.86
N GLU A 58 10.99 9.91 11.80
CA GLU A 58 11.31 11.24 11.26
C GLU A 58 10.75 11.43 9.84
N GLY A 59 10.11 12.58 9.60
CA GLY A 59 9.48 12.89 8.32
C GLY A 59 8.07 12.32 8.12
N ALA A 60 7.54 11.53 9.07
CA ALA A 60 6.16 11.07 9.02
C ALA A 60 5.17 12.24 9.21
N VAL A 61 4.10 12.26 8.41
CA VAL A 61 3.01 13.23 8.55
C VAL A 61 1.96 12.66 9.51
N ALA A 62 1.71 13.37 10.60
CA ALA A 62 0.70 12.99 11.57
C ALA A 62 -0.72 13.26 11.06
N THR A 63 -1.64 12.34 11.37
CA THR A 63 -3.08 12.50 11.10
C THR A 63 -3.93 12.49 12.37
N TYR A 64 -3.43 11.89 13.45
CA TYR A 64 -4.16 11.62 14.69
C TYR A 64 -5.48 10.85 14.50
N ALA A 65 -5.70 10.30 13.30
CA ALA A 65 -6.89 9.55 12.93
C ALA A 65 -6.75 8.09 13.36
N TYR A 66 -6.46 7.90 14.65
CA TYR A 66 -6.37 6.57 15.24
C TYR A 66 -7.74 5.88 15.13
N PRO A 67 -7.84 4.70 14.51
CA PRO A 67 -9.14 4.06 14.28
C PRO A 67 -9.78 3.71 15.63
N VAL A 68 -10.96 4.28 15.87
CA VAL A 68 -11.86 3.85 16.94
C VAL A 68 -12.75 2.77 16.32
N ASN A 69 -12.49 1.51 16.65
CA ASN A 69 -13.33 0.38 16.24
C ASN A 69 -14.69 0.42 16.95
#